data_AF-A0A0V8EAW6-F1
#
_entry.id   AF-A0A0V8EAW6-F1
#
_cell.length_a   1.000
_cell.length_b   1.000
_cell.length_c   1.000
_cell.angle_alpha   90.00
_cell.angle_beta   90.00
_cell.angle_gamma   90.00
#
_symmetry.space_group_name_H-M   'P 1'
#
loop_
_entity.id
_entity.type
_entity.pdbx_description
1 polymer ?
#
loop_
_entity_poly.entity_id
_entity_poly.type
_entity_poly.pdbx_seq_one_letter_code
_entity_poly.pdbx_strand_id
1 'polypeptide(L)'
;MIKEQSMDDNLNFEGVTKKTQQNKSLKQEIMTTQHRMVCGNCSQTTDMTTLVREEYLNGLTYGTFPVYCEHCGSERRVILDFSE
;
A
#
# COMPACT_ATOMS: atom_id res chain seq x y z
N MET A 1 37.70 6.37 1.34
CA MET A 1 36.65 5.37 1.05
C MET A 1 35.56 5.54 2.09
N ILE A 2 34.47 6.18 1.72
CA ILE A 2 33.31 6.37 2.59
C ILE A 2 32.37 5.22 2.27
N LYS A 3 32.03 4.41 3.27
CA LYS A 3 31.03 3.35 3.14
C LYS A 3 29.66 3.99 3.35
N GLU A 4 28.86 4.09 2.30
CA GLU A 4 27.42 4.29 2.43
C GLU A 4 26.86 3.07 3.17
N GLN A 5 26.46 3.27 4.43
CA GLN A 5 25.50 2.38 5.06
C GLN A 5 24.18 2.66 4.37
N SER A 6 23.70 1.67 3.61
CA SER A 6 22.33 1.60 3.15
C SER A 6 21.43 1.82 4.37
N MET A 7 20.78 2.98 4.42
CA MET A 7 19.66 3.18 5.33
C MET A 7 18.64 2.11 4.96
N ASP A 8 18.50 1.10 5.81
CA ASP A 8 17.30 0.29 5.86
C ASP A 8 16.14 1.26 6.05
N ASP A 9 15.39 1.51 4.97
CA ASP A 9 14.10 2.20 4.93
C ASP A 9 13.05 1.37 5.71
N ASN A 10 13.28 1.17 7.00
CA ASN A 10 12.22 0.85 7.96
C ASN A 10 11.44 2.13 8.22
N LEU A 11 10.69 2.57 7.20
CA LEU A 11 9.48 3.34 7.39
C LEU A 11 8.52 2.46 8.21
N ASN A 12 8.66 2.53 9.53
CA ASN A 12 7.79 1.90 10.51
C ASN A 12 6.40 2.53 10.42
N PHE A 13 5.60 2.08 9.45
CA PHE A 13 4.16 2.28 9.45
C PHE A 13 3.54 1.35 10.50
N GLU A 14 2.65 1.89 11.34
CA GLU A 14 2.00 1.13 12.42
C GLU A 14 1.28 -0.10 11.87
N GLY A 15 1.61 -1.28 12.39
CA GLY A 15 0.90 -2.54 12.11
C GLY A 15 1.28 -3.27 10.82
N VAL A 16 2.39 -2.92 10.15
CA VAL A 16 2.84 -3.64 8.95
C VAL A 16 3.36 -5.05 9.28
N THR A 17 2.74 -6.08 8.73
CA THR A 17 3.21 -7.48 8.79
C THR A 17 3.53 -7.97 7.38
N LYS A 18 4.60 -8.76 7.20
CA LYS A 18 5.04 -9.28 5.89
C LYS A 18 5.19 -10.81 5.90
N LYS A 19 4.80 -11.49 4.82
CA LYS A 19 4.95 -12.94 4.60
C LYS A 19 5.63 -13.23 3.26
N THR A 20 6.52 -14.22 3.23
CA THR A 20 7.30 -14.60 2.03
C THR A 20 6.46 -15.36 1.00
N GLN A 21 5.34 -15.97 1.42
CA GLN A 21 4.50 -16.81 0.55
C GLN A 21 3.14 -16.15 0.30
N GLN A 22 2.86 -15.89 -0.99
CA GLN A 22 1.67 -15.18 -1.42
C GLN A 22 0.72 -16.07 -2.22
N ASN A 23 -0.59 -15.85 -2.06
CA ASN A 23 -1.62 -16.62 -2.75
C ASN A 23 -1.66 -16.27 -4.25
N LYS A 24 -1.57 -17.28 -5.12
CA LYS A 24 -1.52 -17.07 -6.59
C LYS A 24 -2.81 -16.46 -7.14
N SER A 25 -3.97 -16.86 -6.61
CA SER A 25 -5.26 -16.32 -7.03
C SER A 25 -5.41 -14.86 -6.60
N LEU A 26 -5.06 -14.56 -5.35
CA LEU A 26 -5.05 -13.19 -4.83
C LEU A 26 -4.07 -12.30 -5.60
N LYS A 27 -2.89 -12.83 -5.97
CA LYS A 27 -1.94 -12.11 -6.83
C LYS A 27 -2.58 -11.72 -8.15
N GLN A 28 -3.28 -12.66 -8.81
CA GLN A 28 -3.92 -12.37 -10.09
C GLN A 28 -4.97 -11.27 -9.93
N GLU A 29 -5.82 -11.38 -8.91
CA GLU A 29 -6.85 -10.38 -8.61
C GLU A 29 -6.24 -8.99 -8.39
N ILE A 30 -5.25 -8.86 -7.51
CA ILE A 30 -4.58 -7.59 -7.21
C ILE A 30 -3.96 -6.97 -8.46
N MET A 31 -3.38 -7.79 -9.34
CA MET A 31 -2.71 -7.33 -10.55
C MET A 31 -3.68 -6.96 -11.67
N THR A 32 -4.88 -7.54 -11.72
CA THR A 32 -5.88 -7.23 -12.76
C THR A 32 -6.89 -6.18 -12.34
N THR A 33 -7.10 -5.99 -11.04
CA THR A 33 -8.08 -5.03 -10.51
C THR A 33 -7.47 -3.63 -10.43
N GLN A 34 -8.28 -2.63 -10.75
CA GLN A 34 -7.96 -1.22 -10.47
C GLN A 34 -8.49 -0.87 -9.08
N HIS A 35 -7.62 -0.37 -8.22
CA HIS A 35 -7.94 -0.07 -6.83
C HIS A 35 -8.13 1.42 -6.67
N ARG A 36 -9.27 1.83 -6.11
CA ARG A 36 -9.63 3.25 -5.96
C ARG A 36 -10.26 3.51 -4.59
N MET A 37 -10.06 4.71 -4.07
CA MET A 37 -10.69 5.21 -2.85
C MET A 37 -11.49 6.48 -3.14
N VAL A 38 -12.70 6.57 -2.59
CA VAL A 38 -13.47 7.82 -2.60
C VAL A 38 -13.03 8.69 -1.43
N CYS A 39 -12.62 9.91 -1.72
CA CYS A 39 -12.25 10.87 -0.70
C CYS A 39 -13.48 11.41 0.04
N GLY A 40 -13.57 11.18 1.34
CA GLY A 40 -14.68 11.69 2.16
C GLY A 40 -14.73 13.22 2.33
N ASN A 41 -13.77 13.98 1.80
CA ASN A 41 -13.77 15.45 1.86
C ASN A 41 -14.36 16.09 0.60
N CYS A 42 -13.86 15.71 -0.58
CA CYS A 42 -14.27 16.30 -1.86
C CYS A 42 -15.07 15.34 -2.75
N SER A 43 -15.37 14.13 -2.28
CA SER A 43 -16.09 13.06 -2.99
C SER A 43 -15.44 12.61 -4.31
N GLN A 44 -14.23 13.08 -4.60
CA GLN A 44 -13.47 12.63 -5.76
C GLN A 44 -12.80 11.31 -5.48
N THR A 45 -12.51 10.57 -6.55
CA THR A 45 -11.87 9.26 -6.48
C THR A 45 -10.37 9.40 -6.69
N THR A 46 -9.58 8.73 -5.85
CA THR A 46 -8.12 8.65 -5.98
C THR A 46 -7.73 7.22 -6.33
N ASP A 47 -6.85 7.08 -7.33
CA ASP A 47 -6.28 5.79 -7.71
C ASP A 47 -5.22 5.37 -6.69
N MET A 48 -5.30 4.12 -6.23
CA MET A 48 -4.35 3.53 -5.28
C MET A 48 -3.74 2.24 -5.81
N THR A 49 -3.92 1.96 -7.09
CA THR A 49 -3.52 0.71 -7.73
C THR A 49 -2.03 0.45 -7.56
N THR A 50 -1.20 1.49 -7.73
CA THR A 50 0.26 1.39 -7.55
C THR A 50 0.59 0.98 -6.12
N LEU A 51 0.07 1.68 -5.12
CA LEU A 51 0.29 1.38 -3.70
C LEU A 51 -0.09 -0.08 -3.37
N VAL A 52 -1.30 -0.51 -3.73
CA VAL A 52 -1.79 -1.86 -3.42
C VAL A 52 -0.89 -2.92 -4.06
N ARG A 53 -0.46 -2.72 -5.31
CA ARG A 53 0.39 -3.68 -6.04
C ARG A 53 1.80 -3.72 -5.49
N GLU A 54 2.41 -2.57 -5.20
CA GLU A 54 3.76 -2.49 -4.64
C GLU A 54 3.81 -3.14 -3.27
N GLU A 55 2.86 -2.80 -2.38
CA GLU A 55 2.82 -3.39 -1.04
C GLU A 55 2.56 -4.89 -1.08
N TYR A 56 1.67 -5.34 -1.97
CA TYR A 56 1.54 -6.77 -2.21
C TYR A 56 2.86 -7.38 -2.66
N LEU A 57 3.51 -6.88 -3.71
CA LEU A 57 4.78 -7.45 -4.20
C LEU A 57 5.91 -7.40 -3.15
N ASN A 58 5.88 -6.43 -2.23
CA ASN A 58 6.77 -6.32 -1.07
C ASN A 58 6.47 -7.34 0.05
N GLY A 59 5.51 -8.23 -0.17
CA GLY A 59 5.14 -9.28 0.77
C GLY A 59 4.25 -8.80 1.91
N LEU A 60 3.56 -7.65 1.78
CA LEU A 60 2.62 -7.21 2.80
C LEU A 60 1.57 -8.30 3.08
N THR A 61 1.26 -8.48 4.37
CA THR A 61 0.15 -9.30 4.86
C THR A 61 -0.94 -8.40 5.41
N TYR A 62 -0.59 -7.38 6.17
CA TYR A 62 -1.52 -6.40 6.71
C TYR A 62 -0.77 -5.10 6.98
N GLY A 63 -1.38 -3.93 6.74
CA GLY A 63 -0.79 -2.63 7.07
C GLY A 63 -1.72 -1.46 6.85
N THR A 64 -1.45 -0.33 7.51
CA THR A 64 -2.17 0.94 7.33
C THR A 64 -1.27 1.98 6.68
N PHE A 65 -1.73 2.58 5.58
CA PHE A 65 -0.94 3.52 4.78
C PHE A 65 -1.66 4.87 4.64
N PRO A 66 -0.92 6.00 4.70
CA PRO A 66 -1.48 7.29 4.34
C PRO A 66 -1.64 7.38 2.82
N VAL A 67 -2.80 7.85 2.37
CA VAL A 67 -3.12 8.16 0.98
C VAL A 67 -3.64 9.59 0.91
N TYR A 68 -2.99 10.41 0.10
CA TYR A 68 -3.40 11.80 -0.10
C TYR A 68 -4.35 11.88 -1.28
N CYS A 69 -5.48 12.56 -1.09
CA CYS A 69 -6.40 12.80 -2.20
C CYS A 69 -5.75 13.72 -3.24
N GLU A 70 -5.63 13.26 -4.48
CA GLU A 70 -5.02 14.01 -5.59
C GLU A 70 -5.73 15.33 -5.90
N HIS A 71 -7.00 15.47 -5.50
CA HIS A 71 -7.82 16.65 -5.79
C HIS A 71 -7.78 17.73 -4.72
N CYS A 72 -7.73 17.34 -3.43
CA CYS A 72 -7.82 18.30 -2.31
C CYS A 72 -6.69 18.19 -1.30
N GLY A 73 -5.75 17.27 -1.49
CA GLY A 73 -4.60 17.06 -0.60
C GLY A 73 -4.94 16.47 0.77
N SER A 74 -6.20 16.15 1.06
CA SER A 74 -6.58 15.58 2.36
C SER A 74 -5.94 14.21 2.55
N GLU A 75 -5.24 14.01 3.66
CA GLU A 75 -4.71 12.70 4.07
C GLU A 75 -5.85 11.78 4.51
N ARG A 76 -5.78 10.52 4.09
CA ARG A 76 -6.64 9.43 4.52
C ARG A 76 -5.79 8.22 4.88
N ARG A 77 -6.25 7.41 5.83
CA ARG A 77 -5.59 6.15 6.18
C ARG A 77 -6.37 5.00 5.54
N VAL A 78 -5.67 4.17 4.79
CA VAL A 78 -6.21 2.99 4.12
C VAL A 78 -5.60 1.75 4.74
N ILE A 79 -6.43 0.78 5.06
CA ILE A 79 -6.01 -0.52 5.58
C ILE A 79 -5.93 -1.48 4.39
N LEU A 80 -4.76 -2.07 4.20
CA LEU A 80 -4.53 -3.16 3.25
C LEU A 80 -4.40 -4.46 4.04
N ASP A 81 -5.21 -5.45 3.68
CA ASP A 81 -5.21 -6.78 4.29
C ASP A 81 -5.15 -7.84 3.19
N PHE A 82 -4.07 -8.62 3.20
CA PHE A 82 -3.76 -9.73 2.29
C PHE A 82 -3.56 -11.04 3.08
N SER A 83 -4.11 -11.11 4.29
CA SER A 83 -3.91 -12.25 5.21
C SER A 83 -4.60 -13.54 4.77
N GLU A 84 -5.46 -13.50 3.76
CA GLU A 84 -6.07 -14.67 3.10
C GLU A 84 -5.05 -15.77 2.70
#